data_AF-A0A662Q5Z5-F1
#
_entry.id   AF-A0A662Q5Z5-F1
#
_cell.length_a   1.000
_cell.length_b   1.000
_cell.length_c   1.000
_cell.angle_alpha   90.00
_cell.angle_beta   90.00
_cell.angle_gamma   90.00
#
_symmetry.space_group_name_H-M   'P 1'
#
loop_
_entity.id
_entity.type
_entity.pdbx_description
1 polymer ?
#
loop_
_entity_poly.entity_id
_entity_poly.type
_entity_poly.pdbx_seq_one_letter_code
_entity_poly.pdbx_strand_id
1 'polypeptide(L)'
;MSVKMTNERYSHIDLLKFAIECFIRVGVPRDDARLIADHLVSASLRGVDSHGVLRIPDYIDGVERGYVKVNPRPRILKETPISALMDGDRGFGIPIAMKAVELAIAKARSSGMAIIGVKNLGHVGMLA
;
A
#
# COMPACT_ATOMS: atom_id res chain seq x y z
N MET A 1 -23.74 9.52 -18.97
CA MET A 1 -24.36 8.63 -17.96
C MET A 1 -24.28 9.34 -16.63
N SER A 2 -25.40 9.82 -16.08
CA SER A 2 -25.40 10.52 -14.78
C SER A 2 -25.36 9.47 -13.67
N VAL A 3 -24.23 9.34 -12.98
CA VAL A 3 -24.14 8.51 -11.78
C VAL A 3 -25.00 9.19 -10.71
N LYS A 4 -26.08 8.54 -10.27
CA LYS A 4 -26.83 8.98 -9.09
C LYS A 4 -25.92 8.78 -7.89
N MET A 5 -25.46 9.88 -7.30
CA MET A 5 -24.80 9.86 -6.00
C MET A 5 -25.82 9.39 -4.96
N THR A 6 -25.69 8.16 -4.48
CA THR A 6 -26.47 7.70 -3.32
C THR A 6 -25.76 8.17 -2.04
N ASN A 7 -26.51 8.62 -1.04
CA ASN A 7 -25.96 9.06 0.25
C ASN A 7 -25.79 7.86 1.21
N GLU A 8 -25.38 6.72 0.66
CA GLU A 8 -25.21 5.49 1.43
C GLU A 8 -23.97 5.60 2.32
N ARG A 9 -24.12 5.19 3.57
CA ARG A 9 -23.04 5.20 4.56
C ARG A 9 -22.70 3.77 4.95
N TYR A 10 -21.41 3.47 4.94
CA TYR A 10 -20.86 2.19 5.33
C TYR A 10 -20.00 2.36 6.58
N SER A 11 -20.10 1.43 7.52
CA SER A 11 -19.23 1.40 8.70
C SER A 11 -17.78 1.14 8.25
N HIS A 12 -16.82 1.85 8.85
CA HIS A 12 -15.39 1.62 8.58
C HIS A 12 -14.97 0.18 8.90
N ILE A 13 -15.61 -0.46 9.90
CA ILE A 13 -15.34 -1.85 10.30
C ILE A 13 -15.74 -2.80 9.17
N ASP A 14 -16.92 -2.60 8.59
CA ASP A 14 -17.44 -3.46 7.52
C ASP A 14 -16.67 -3.23 6.23
N LEU A 15 -16.31 -1.98 5.94
CA LEU A 15 -15.50 -1.61 4.79
C LEU A 15 -14.08 -2.19 4.88
N LEU A 16 -13.47 -2.18 6.07
CA LEU A 16 -12.17 -2.80 6.33
C LEU A 16 -12.23 -4.32 6.12
N LYS A 17 -13.24 -5.01 6.67
CA LYS A 17 -13.43 -6.45 6.46
C LYS A 17 -13.60 -6.77 4.98
N PHE A 18 -14.45 -6.03 4.28
CA PHE A 18 -14.67 -6.18 2.84
C PHE A 18 -13.36 -6.03 2.05
N ALA A 19 -12.62 -4.95 2.29
CA ALA A 19 -11.37 -4.68 1.59
C ALA A 19 -10.31 -5.78 1.85
N ILE A 20 -10.18 -6.25 3.09
CA ILE A 20 -9.27 -7.37 3.42
C ILE A 20 -9.62 -8.61 2.61
N GLU A 21 -10.89 -8.99 2.59
CA GLU A 21 -11.34 -10.20 1.88
C GLU A 21 -11.13 -10.08 0.37
N CYS A 22 -11.33 -8.90 -0.22
CA CYS A 22 -11.02 -8.65 -1.63
C CYS A 22 -9.55 -8.98 -1.97
N PHE A 23 -8.60 -8.49 -1.17
CA PHE A 23 -7.18 -8.74 -1.40
C PHE A 23 -6.77 -10.19 -1.14
N ILE A 24 -7.31 -10.82 -0.09
CA ILE A 24 -7.07 -12.25 0.18
C ILE A 24 -7.54 -13.10 -1.01
N ARG A 25 -8.69 -12.76 -1.61
CA ARG A 25 -9.29 -13.54 -2.70
C ARG A 25 -8.41 -13.57 -3.96
N VAL A 26 -7.61 -12.53 -4.18
CA VAL A 26 -6.65 -12.46 -5.31
C VAL A 26 -5.24 -12.94 -4.92
N GLY A 27 -5.08 -13.55 -3.74
CA GLY A 27 -3.85 -14.23 -3.33
C GLY A 27 -2.88 -13.39 -2.51
N VAL A 28 -3.28 -12.21 -2.03
CA VAL A 28 -2.45 -11.38 -1.15
C VAL A 28 -2.35 -12.02 0.24
N PRO A 29 -1.14 -12.14 0.83
CA PRO A 29 -0.98 -12.58 2.21
C PRO A 29 -1.82 -11.74 3.17
N ARG A 30 -2.39 -12.38 4.19
CA ARG A 30 -3.34 -11.75 5.12
C ARG A 30 -2.82 -10.46 5.76
N ASP A 31 -1.55 -10.40 6.13
CA ASP A 31 -0.99 -9.23 6.80
C ASP A 31 -0.79 -8.06 5.83
N ASP A 32 -0.35 -8.33 4.60
CA ASP A 32 -0.28 -7.31 3.53
C ASP A 32 -1.69 -6.84 3.13
N ALA A 33 -2.67 -7.76 3.06
CA ALA A 33 -4.06 -7.44 2.77
C ALA A 33 -4.67 -6.50 3.83
N ARG A 34 -4.39 -6.76 5.11
CA ARG A 34 -4.77 -5.87 6.22
C ARG A 34 -4.15 -4.49 6.09
N LEU A 35 -2.85 -4.43 5.81
CA LEU A 35 -2.13 -3.17 5.69
C LEU A 35 -2.64 -2.32 4.52
N ILE A 36 -2.89 -2.94 3.35
CA ILE A 36 -3.46 -2.24 2.19
C ILE A 36 -4.87 -1.76 2.52
N ALA A 37 -5.72 -2.63 3.07
CA ALA A 37 -7.11 -2.29 3.39
C ALA A 37 -7.21 -1.15 4.41
N ASP A 38 -6.42 -1.21 5.48
CA ASP A 38 -6.37 -0.18 6.51
C ASP A 38 -5.97 1.19 5.94
N HIS A 39 -4.97 1.21 5.06
CA HIS A 39 -4.50 2.43 4.41
C HIS A 39 -5.56 3.04 3.48
N LEU A 40 -6.23 2.22 2.67
CA LEU A 40 -7.30 2.68 1.78
C LEU A 40 -8.54 3.17 2.56
N VAL A 41 -8.94 2.46 3.61
CA VAL A 41 -10.06 2.89 4.47
C VAL A 41 -9.71 4.18 5.19
N SER A 42 -8.48 4.31 5.69
CA SER A 42 -8.00 5.54 6.33
C SER A 42 -8.01 6.73 5.37
N ALA A 43 -7.63 6.55 4.11
CA ALA A 43 -7.72 7.60 3.10
C ALA A 43 -9.17 8.04 2.86
N SER A 44 -10.12 7.09 2.75
CA SER A 44 -11.55 7.42 2.65
C SER A 44 -12.09 8.13 3.90
N LEU A 45 -11.70 7.69 5.10
CA LEU A 45 -12.11 8.36 6.35
C LEU A 45 -11.60 9.81 6.45
N ARG A 46 -10.48 10.11 5.80
CA ARG A 46 -9.91 11.45 5.72
C ARG A 46 -10.46 12.30 4.57
N GLY A 47 -11.41 11.77 3.80
CA GLY A 47 -11.97 12.44 2.62
C GLY A 47 -11.02 12.49 1.42
N VAL A 48 -9.95 11.68 1.41
CA VAL A 48 -9.01 11.55 0.29
C VAL A 48 -9.42 10.38 -0.59
N ASP A 49 -10.66 10.42 -1.08
CA ASP A 49 -11.28 9.28 -1.72
C ASP A 49 -10.51 8.78 -2.95
N SER A 50 -9.85 9.66 -3.70
CA SER A 50 -8.98 9.30 -4.84
C SER A 50 -7.87 8.29 -4.50
N HIS A 51 -7.54 8.15 -3.21
CA HIS A 51 -6.55 7.19 -2.70
C HIS A 51 -7.15 6.17 -1.73
N GLY A 52 -8.48 6.15 -1.59
CA GLY A 52 -9.21 5.28 -0.68
C GLY A 52 -9.77 4.03 -1.36
N VAL A 53 -10.89 3.52 -0.83
CA VAL A 53 -11.45 2.22 -1.24
C VAL A 53 -11.88 2.13 -2.69
N LEU A 54 -12.09 3.28 -3.37
CA LEU A 54 -12.37 3.30 -4.82
C LEU A 54 -11.23 2.73 -5.66
N ARG A 55 -10.02 2.59 -5.08
CA ARG A 55 -8.84 2.06 -5.77
C ARG A 55 -8.75 0.53 -5.71
N ILE A 56 -9.59 -0.16 -4.94
CA ILE A 56 -9.57 -1.62 -4.82
C ILE A 56 -9.66 -2.31 -6.20
N PRO A 57 -10.56 -1.92 -7.12
CA PRO A 57 -10.63 -2.52 -8.45
C PRO A 57 -9.33 -2.38 -9.25
N ASP A 58 -8.70 -1.20 -9.23
CA ASP A 58 -7.43 -0.96 -9.95
C ASP A 58 -6.29 -1.81 -9.38
N TYR A 59 -6.27 -2.01 -8.06
CA TYR A 59 -5.26 -2.84 -7.41
C TYR A 59 -5.44 -4.32 -7.77
N ILE A 60 -6.69 -4.80 -7.84
CA ILE A 60 -7.03 -6.15 -8.25
C ILE A 60 -6.69 -6.36 -9.73
N ASP A 61 -7.06 -5.45 -10.62
CA ASP A 61 -6.73 -5.50 -12.05
C ASP A 61 -5.20 -5.56 -12.26
N GLY A 62 -4.43 -4.82 -11.46
CA GLY A 62 -2.97 -4.90 -11.46
C GLY A 62 -2.42 -6.30 -11.12
N VAL A 63 -3.07 -7.03 -10.20
CA VAL A 63 -2.70 -8.43 -9.89
C VAL A 63 -3.11 -9.36 -11.02
N GLU A 64 -4.35 -9.26 -11.49
CA GLU A 64 -4.91 -10.13 -12.53
C GLU A 64 -4.13 -10.03 -13.85
N ARG A 65 -3.64 -8.83 -14.18
CA ARG A 65 -2.77 -8.59 -15.35
C ARG A 65 -1.30 -8.95 -15.12
N GLY A 66 -0.93 -9.38 -13.92
CA GLY A 66 0.45 -9.74 -13.57
C GLY A 66 1.41 -8.55 -13.47
N TYR A 67 0.90 -7.32 -13.37
CA TYR A 67 1.70 -6.13 -13.14
C TYR A 67 2.16 -6.03 -11.69
N VAL A 68 1.34 -6.48 -10.74
CA VAL A 68 1.62 -6.49 -9.30
C VAL A 68 1.78 -7.93 -8.79
N LYS A 69 2.85 -8.19 -8.05
CA LYS A 69 3.06 -9.48 -7.37
C LYS A 69 2.40 -9.46 -5.99
N VAL A 70 1.62 -10.49 -5.72
CA VAL A 70 0.99 -10.71 -4.40
C VAL A 70 1.97 -11.21 -3.34
N ASN A 71 3.08 -11.84 -3.75
CA ASN A 71 4.14 -12.30 -2.85
C ASN A 71 5.52 -11.79 -3.32
N PRO A 72 5.76 -10.47 -3.24
CA PRO A 72 7.00 -9.86 -3.70
C PRO A 72 8.16 -10.23 -2.77
N ARG A 73 9.38 -10.23 -3.32
CA ARG A 73 10.63 -10.40 -2.55
C ARG A 73 11.45 -9.10 -2.59
N PRO A 74 11.02 -8.04 -1.88
CA PRO A 74 11.74 -6.79 -1.89
C PRO A 74 13.13 -6.97 -1.29
N ARG A 75 14.12 -6.22 -1.81
CA ARG A 75 15.51 -6.32 -1.40
C ARG A 75 16.21 -4.96 -1.40
N ILE A 76 17.24 -4.83 -0.57
CA ILE A 76 18.14 -3.69 -0.59
C ILE A 76 19.17 -3.92 -1.72
N LEU A 77 19.33 -2.92 -2.58
CA LEU A 77 20.29 -2.92 -3.69
C LEU A 77 21.59 -2.22 -3.33
N LYS A 78 21.49 -1.14 -2.54
CA LYS A 78 22.62 -0.35 -2.04
C LYS A 78 22.28 0.18 -0.65
N GLU A 79 23.27 0.25 0.21
CA GLU A 79 23.08 0.68 1.59
C GLU A 79 24.30 1.45 2.11
N THR A 80 24.04 2.50 2.88
CA THR A 80 24.99 3.24 3.69
C THR A 80 24.43 3.38 5.11
N PRO A 81 25.18 3.95 6.07
CA PRO A 81 24.64 4.22 7.40
C PRO A 81 23.36 5.09 7.37
N ILE A 82 23.28 6.04 6.43
CA ILE A 82 22.19 7.03 6.37
C ILE A 82 21.26 6.87 5.15
N SER A 83 21.49 5.90 4.28
CA SER A 83 20.64 5.73 3.10
C SER A 83 20.52 4.28 2.63
N ALA A 84 19.47 4.01 1.88
CA ALA A 84 19.33 2.75 1.15
C ALA A 84 18.53 2.94 -0.14
N LEU A 85 18.83 2.10 -1.14
CA LEU A 85 18.03 1.93 -2.34
C LEU A 85 17.41 0.54 -2.31
N MET A 86 16.09 0.44 -2.41
CA MET A 86 15.34 -0.81 -2.39
C MET A 86 14.71 -1.10 -3.76
N ASP A 87 14.62 -2.39 -4.11
CA ASP A 87 13.76 -2.89 -5.18
C ASP A 87 12.53 -3.53 -4.54
N GLY A 88 11.34 -3.11 -4.99
CA GLY A 88 10.05 -3.59 -4.49
C GLY A 88 9.57 -4.91 -5.10
N ASP A 89 10.28 -5.46 -6.09
CA ASP A 89 9.91 -6.68 -6.79
C ASP A 89 8.47 -6.68 -7.35
N ARG A 90 8.02 -5.53 -7.86
CA ARG A 90 6.67 -5.30 -8.40
C ARG A 90 5.55 -5.58 -7.39
N GLY A 91 5.82 -5.55 -6.09
CA GLY A 91 4.76 -5.74 -5.10
C GLY A 91 3.85 -4.53 -4.92
N PHE A 92 2.85 -4.67 -4.07
CA PHE A 92 1.99 -3.56 -3.67
C PHE A 92 2.79 -2.42 -3.05
N GLY A 93 2.51 -1.19 -3.49
CA GLY A 93 3.28 -0.03 -3.08
C GLY A 93 3.18 0.25 -1.58
N ILE A 94 1.98 0.14 -1.00
CA ILE A 94 1.73 0.43 0.42
C ILE A 94 2.61 -0.46 1.34
N PRO A 95 2.57 -1.81 1.31
CA PRO A 95 3.45 -2.63 2.14
C PRO A 95 4.95 -2.39 1.92
N ILE A 96 5.37 -2.15 0.68
CA ILE A 96 6.79 -1.92 0.38
C ILE A 96 7.24 -0.55 0.93
N ALA A 97 6.42 0.48 0.76
CA ALA A 97 6.69 1.81 1.30
C ALA A 97 6.76 1.79 2.83
N MET A 98 5.88 1.04 3.50
CA MET A 98 5.94 0.89 4.96
C MET A 98 7.26 0.24 5.42
N LYS A 99 7.73 -0.81 4.73
CA LYS A 99 9.06 -1.39 5.02
C LYS A 99 10.20 -0.38 4.82
N ALA A 100 10.09 0.48 3.79
CA ALA A 100 11.07 1.54 3.56
C ALA A 100 11.04 2.62 4.65
N VAL A 101 9.84 2.99 5.13
CA VAL A 101 9.67 3.93 6.25
C VAL A 101 10.26 3.35 7.54
N GLU A 102 10.01 2.06 7.84
CA GLU A 102 10.61 1.38 9.00
C GLU A 102 12.15 1.41 8.95
N LEU A 103 12.73 1.12 7.77
CA LEU A 103 14.18 1.22 7.57
C LEU A 103 14.70 2.65 7.73
N ALA A 104 13.97 3.64 7.23
CA ALA A 104 14.31 5.06 7.39
C ALA A 104 14.33 5.45 8.87
N ILE A 105 13.28 5.08 9.62
CA ILE A 105 13.18 5.35 11.07
C ILE A 105 14.34 4.70 11.82
N ALA A 106 14.64 3.43 11.53
CA ALA A 106 15.72 2.71 12.18
C ALA A 106 17.08 3.40 11.98
N LYS A 107 17.42 3.80 10.74
CA LYS A 107 18.66 4.53 10.43
C LYS A 107 18.68 5.95 11.01
N ALA A 108 17.55 6.65 10.96
CA ALA A 108 17.45 8.01 11.49
C ALA A 108 17.66 8.03 13.01
N ARG A 109 17.22 6.99 13.74
CA ARG A 109 17.49 6.86 15.19
C ARG A 109 18.98 6.81 15.52
N SER A 110 19.81 6.19 14.68
CA SER A 110 21.26 6.11 14.91
C SER A 110 22.05 7.31 14.39
N SER A 111 21.54 7.98 13.35
CA SER A 111 22.34 8.94 12.57
C SER A 111 21.72 10.34 12.45
N GLY A 112 20.57 10.58 13.05
CA GLY A 112 19.83 11.84 13.01
C GLY A 112 19.03 12.07 11.72
N MET A 113 19.38 11.39 10.62
CA MET A 113 18.70 11.50 9.32
C MET A 113 18.84 10.18 8.55
N ALA A 114 17.85 9.88 7.71
CA ALA A 114 17.92 8.79 6.73
C ALA A 114 17.19 9.12 5.43
N ILE A 115 17.67 8.58 4.30
CA ILE A 115 17.05 8.71 2.98
C ILE A 115 16.89 7.32 2.35
N ILE A 116 15.65 6.91 2.10
CA ILE A 116 15.36 5.61 1.47
C ILE A 116 14.69 5.85 0.12
N GLY A 117 15.32 5.37 -0.95
CA GLY A 117 14.72 5.30 -2.28
C GLY A 117 14.15 3.91 -2.53
N VAL A 118 12.99 3.82 -3.17
CA VAL A 118 12.40 2.54 -3.60
C VAL A 118 12.06 2.62 -5.08
N LYS A 119 12.45 1.60 -5.84
CA LYS A 119 12.04 1.40 -7.24
C LYS A 119 11.24 0.11 -7.39
N ASN A 120 10.54 -0.03 -8.52
CA ASN A 120 9.87 -1.26 -8.91
C ASN A 120 8.80 -1.73 -7.89
N LEU A 121 7.90 -0.81 -7.52
CA LEU A 121 6.74 -1.04 -6.66
C LEU A 121 5.48 -0.45 -7.31
N GLY A 122 4.31 -0.95 -6.89
CA GLY A 122 3.02 -0.41 -7.31
C GLY A 122 2.67 0.93 -6.65
N HIS A 123 1.43 1.37 -6.84
CA HIS A 123 0.90 2.59 -6.25
C HIS A 123 0.96 2.56 -4.71
N VAL A 124 1.38 3.68 -4.10
CA VAL A 124 1.68 3.79 -2.65
C VAL A 124 0.54 4.38 -1.81
N GLY A 125 -0.63 4.62 -2.42
CA GLY A 125 -1.77 5.19 -1.70
C GLY A 125 -1.54 6.67 -1.32
N MET A 126 -2.28 7.13 -0.31
CA MET A 126 -2.13 8.47 0.26
C MET A 126 -0.80 8.56 1.06
N LEU A 127 0.04 9.55 0.77
CA LEU A 127 1.35 9.70 1.44
C LEU A 127 1.28 10.38 2.82
N ALA A 128 0.28 11.23 3.05
CA ALA A 128 0.15 12.03 4.27
C ALA A 128 -1.31 12.23 4.68
#